data_AF-A0AAI8ANH3-F1
#
_entry.id   AF-A0AAI8ANH3-F1
#
_cell.length_a   1.000
_cell.length_b   1.000
_cell.length_c   1.000
_cell.angle_alpha   90.00
_cell.angle_beta   90.00
_cell.angle_gamma   90.00
#
_symmetry.space_group_name_H-M   'P 1'
#
loop_
_entity.id
_entity.type
_entity.pdbx_description
1 polymer ?
#
loop_
_entity_poly.entity_id
_entity_poly.type
_entity_poly.pdbx_seq_one_letter_code
_entity_poly.pdbx_strand_id
1 'polypeptide(L)'
;MIKISLENNLNPSLISFWAKKYLESGISGLELNKGRPIMKSKINNNKSTKVSNNSDSQDQSNSSLSVYEELKLLREENKLLKKENEVLKKWKALVEIFDSN
;
A
#
# COMPACT_ATOMS: atom_id res chain seq x y z
N MET A 1 8.27 -18.20 -3.73
CA MET A 1 8.79 -17.17 -4.66
C MET A 1 9.02 -17.69 -6.07
N ILE A 2 9.68 -18.84 -6.27
CA ILE A 2 10.02 -19.38 -7.61
C ILE A 2 8.76 -19.64 -8.47
N LYS A 3 7.69 -20.19 -7.89
CA LYS A 3 6.42 -20.43 -8.61
C LYS A 3 5.79 -19.13 -9.14
N ILE A 4 5.63 -18.12 -8.29
CA ILE A 4 5.11 -16.79 -8.66
C ILE A 4 5.99 -16.11 -9.71
N SER A 5 7.32 -16.24 -9.57
CA SER A 5 8.29 -15.72 -10.54
C SER A 5 8.10 -16.33 -11.93
N LEU A 6 7.96 -17.65 -12.02
CA LEU A 6 7.77 -18.36 -13.27
C LEU A 6 6.42 -18.04 -13.92
N GLU A 7 5.35 -18.02 -13.12
CA GLU A 7 3.99 -17.71 -13.57
C GLU A 7 3.85 -16.28 -14.12
N ASN A 8 4.62 -15.33 -13.58
CA ASN A 8 4.53 -13.91 -13.96
C ASN A 8 5.71 -13.44 -14.83
N ASN A 9 6.61 -14.34 -15.21
CA ASN A 9 7.84 -14.03 -15.94
C ASN A 9 8.67 -12.89 -15.28
N LEU A 10 8.71 -12.89 -13.94
CA LEU A 10 9.40 -11.88 -13.13
C LEU A 10 10.64 -12.48 -12.48
N ASN A 11 11.65 -11.66 -12.20
CA ASN A 11 12.84 -12.11 -11.49
C ASN A 11 12.50 -12.45 -10.02
N PRO A 12 12.86 -13.64 -9.49
CA PRO A 12 12.63 -14.01 -8.10
C PRO A 12 13.18 -12.98 -7.10
N SER A 13 14.31 -12.35 -7.42
CA SER A 13 14.97 -11.35 -6.58
C SER A 13 14.13 -10.08 -6.45
N LEU A 14 13.45 -9.68 -7.53
CA LEU A 14 12.56 -8.52 -7.54
C LEU A 14 11.33 -8.78 -6.67
N ILE A 15 10.76 -9.98 -6.76
CA ILE A 15 9.64 -10.40 -5.92
C ILE A 15 10.06 -10.43 -4.44
N SER A 16 11.25 -10.94 -4.13
CA SER A 16 11.79 -10.92 -2.76
C SER A 16 11.98 -9.50 -2.23
N PHE A 17 12.45 -8.59 -3.08
CA PHE A 17 12.65 -7.19 -2.72
C PHE A 17 11.31 -6.50 -2.42
N TRP A 18 10.32 -6.66 -3.28
CA TRP A 18 8.96 -6.13 -3.06
C TRP A 18 8.31 -6.72 -1.81
N ALA A 19 8.43 -8.04 -1.60
CA ALA A 19 7.89 -8.69 -0.41
C ALA A 19 8.50 -8.11 0.88
N LYS A 20 9.82 -7.87 0.90
CA LYS A 20 10.50 -7.23 2.03
C LYS A 20 9.99 -5.80 2.26
N LYS A 21 9.90 -5.01 1.19
CA LYS A 21 9.43 -3.61 1.27
C LYS A 21 7.99 -3.49 1.75
N TYR A 22 7.13 -4.40 1.29
CA TYR A 22 5.75 -4.48 1.74
C TYR A 22 5.65 -4.84 3.22
N LEU A 23 6.49 -5.76 3.71
CA LEU A 23 6.53 -6.10 5.14
C LEU A 23 7.00 -4.90 5.99
N GLU A 24 7.96 -4.12 5.50
CA GLU A 24 8.51 -2.95 6.20
C GLU A 24 7.56 -1.75 6.24
N SER A 25 6.83 -1.49 5.15
CA SER A 25 6.10 -0.21 4.97
C SER A 25 4.74 -0.34 4.29
N GLY A 26 4.20 -1.56 4.18
CA GLY A 26 2.92 -1.82 3.53
C GLY A 26 2.92 -1.39 2.07
N ILE A 27 1.77 -0.90 1.59
CA ILE A 27 1.58 -0.41 0.22
C ILE A 27 2.57 0.70 -0.14
N SER A 28 2.90 1.60 0.80
CA SER A 28 3.84 2.69 0.55
C SER A 28 5.26 2.21 0.22
N GLY A 29 5.65 1.03 0.70
CA GLY A 29 6.94 0.42 0.36
C GLY A 29 7.04 -0.06 -1.09
N LEU A 30 5.90 -0.22 -1.77
CA LEU A 30 5.83 -0.59 -3.19
C LEU A 30 5.71 0.62 -4.12
N GLU A 31 5.58 1.83 -3.56
CA GLU A 31 5.49 3.05 -4.35
C GLU A 31 6.85 3.32 -5.05
N LEU A 32 6.80 3.50 -6.38
CA LEU A 32 8.00 3.82 -7.15
C LEU A 32 8.36 5.28 -6.92
N ASN A 33 9.51 5.52 -6.27
CA ASN A 33 10.09 6.86 -6.23
C ASN A 33 10.27 7.36 -7.67
N LYS A 34 9.61 8.46 -8.01
CA LYS A 34 9.60 9.04 -9.36
C LYS A 34 11.03 9.41 -9.79
N GLY A 35 11.66 8.52 -10.54
CA GLY A 35 12.89 8.75 -11.28
C GLY A 35 14.15 8.93 -10.43
N ARG A 36 15.29 8.93 -11.12
CA ARG A 36 16.59 9.32 -10.54
C ARG A 36 16.51 10.80 -10.17
N PRO A 37 17.00 11.23 -8.99
CA PRO A 37 17.10 12.65 -8.69
C PRO A 37 17.78 13.38 -9.83
N ILE A 38 17.20 14.50 -10.28
CA ILE A 38 17.82 15.34 -11.31
C ILE A 38 19.22 15.70 -10.80
N MET A 39 20.25 15.19 -11.47
CA MET A 39 21.62 15.61 -11.23
C MET A 39 21.65 17.11 -11.51
N LYS A 40 21.89 17.92 -10.47
CA LYS A 40 22.15 19.34 -10.65
C LYS A 40 23.45 19.44 -11.45
N SER A 41 23.34 19.71 -12.75
CA SER A 41 24.51 20.09 -13.53
C SER A 41 25.08 21.36 -12.91
N LYS A 42 26.40 21.44 -12.80
CA LYS A 42 27.08 22.62 -12.31
C LYS A 42 26.93 23.71 -13.38
N ILE A 43 25.85 24.48 -13.30
CA ILE A 43 25.54 25.54 -14.27
C ILE A 43 26.47 26.72 -13.95
N ASN A 44 27.42 26.97 -14.84
CA ASN A 44 28.10 28.25 -14.89
C ASN A 44 27.12 29.25 -15.51
N ASN A 45 26.75 30.26 -14.74
CA ASN A 45 25.79 31.30 -15.12
C ASN A 45 26.18 31.90 -16.46
N ASN A 46 25.27 31.83 -17.44
CA ASN A 46 24.83 32.96 -18.24
C ASN A 46 23.81 32.50 -19.28
N LYS A 47 22.73 33.27 -19.38
CA LYS A 47 21.68 33.27 -20.42
C LYS A 47 20.36 32.61 -20.01
N SER A 48 19.46 33.50 -19.59
CA SER A 48 18.02 33.30 -19.51
C SER A 48 17.46 32.91 -20.88
N THR A 49 16.76 31.78 -20.94
CA THR A 49 15.76 31.48 -21.99
C THR A 49 14.64 30.62 -21.39
N LYS A 50 13.54 31.31 -21.05
CA LYS A 50 12.13 31.06 -21.42
C LYS A 50 11.67 29.61 -21.74
N VAL A 51 10.48 29.30 -21.19
CA VAL A 51 9.47 28.25 -21.53
C VAL A 51 9.92 26.79 -21.33
N SER A 52 9.10 25.84 -20.85
CA SER A 52 7.65 25.74 -20.73
C SER A 52 7.27 24.83 -19.55
N ASN A 53 6.33 25.27 -18.71
CA ASN A 53 5.69 24.43 -17.71
C ASN A 53 4.65 23.54 -18.42
N ASN A 54 5.03 22.31 -18.77
CA ASN A 54 4.04 21.25 -19.02
C ASN A 54 3.84 20.54 -17.70
N SER A 55 2.95 21.09 -16.88
CA SER A 55 2.42 20.41 -15.70
C SER A 55 1.32 19.45 -16.13
N ASP A 56 1.73 18.27 -16.60
CA ASP A 56 0.84 17.10 -16.66
C ASP A 56 0.65 16.59 -15.22
N SER A 57 -0.09 17.35 -14.42
CA SER A 57 -0.55 16.93 -13.09
C SER A 57 -2.05 16.70 -13.15
N GLN A 58 -2.46 15.74 -13.96
CA GLN A 58 -3.86 15.36 -14.11
C GLN A 58 -4.01 13.85 -13.90
N ASP A 59 -3.52 13.35 -12.77
CA ASP A 59 -3.78 11.95 -12.38
C ASP A 59 -3.80 11.68 -10.87
N GLN A 60 -3.65 12.71 -10.02
CA GLN A 60 -3.74 12.55 -8.57
C GLN A 60 -5.17 12.56 -8.02
N SER A 61 -6.13 13.08 -8.79
CA SER A 61 -7.51 13.29 -8.31
C SER A 61 -8.31 11.99 -8.18
N ASN A 62 -8.02 11.00 -9.02
CA ASN A 62 -8.74 9.72 -9.02
C ASN A 62 -8.29 8.78 -7.89
N SER A 63 -7.05 8.92 -7.41
CA SER A 63 -6.51 8.09 -6.33
C SER A 63 -7.13 8.43 -4.96
N SER A 64 -7.34 9.71 -4.65
CA SER A 64 -7.87 10.13 -3.35
C SER A 64 -9.33 9.71 -3.12
N LEU A 65 -10.14 9.66 -4.19
CA LEU A 65 -11.55 9.21 -4.11
C LEU A 65 -11.61 7.71 -3.79
N SER A 66 -10.78 6.92 -4.47
CA SER A 66 -10.65 5.47 -4.27
C SER A 66 -10.20 5.11 -2.86
N VAL A 67 -9.24 5.84 -2.29
CA VAL A 67 -8.75 5.60 -0.92
C VAL A 67 -9.85 5.85 0.13
N TYR A 68 -10.68 6.89 -0.05
CA TYR A 68 -11.77 7.19 0.88
C TYR A 68 -12.86 6.11 0.87
N GLU A 69 -13.21 5.61 -0.32
CA GLU A 69 -14.18 4.51 -0.48
C GLU A 69 -13.67 3.22 0.16
N GLU A 70 -12.41 2.85 -0.09
CA GLU A 70 -11.79 1.68 0.53
C GLU A 70 -11.75 1.79 2.06
N LEU A 71 -11.39 2.97 2.59
CA LEU A 71 -11.34 3.22 4.02
C LEU A 71 -12.72 3.12 4.67
N LYS A 72 -13.78 3.55 3.96
CA LYS A 72 -15.17 3.40 4.42
C LYS A 72 -15.57 1.92 4.51
N LEU A 73 -15.30 1.14 3.46
CA LEU A 73 -15.59 -0.30 3.44
C LEU A 73 -14.86 -1.04 4.57
N LEU A 74 -13.57 -0.76 4.75
CA LEU A 74 -12.76 -1.37 5.82
C LEU A 74 -13.26 -1.03 7.23
N ARG A 75 -13.83 0.16 7.44
CA ARG A 75 -14.44 0.55 8.72
C ARG A 75 -15.74 -0.20 8.99
N GLU A 76 -16.55 -0.41 7.96
CA GLU A 76 -17.80 -1.18 8.07
C GLU A 76 -17.50 -2.66 8.37
N GLU A 77 -16.55 -3.26 7.67
CA GLU A 77 -16.11 -4.64 7.90
C GLU A 77 -15.55 -4.82 9.32
N ASN A 78 -14.67 -3.92 9.77
CA ASN A 78 -14.14 -3.96 11.14
C ASN A 78 -15.24 -3.88 12.21
N LYS A 79 -16.29 -3.09 11.96
CA LYS A 79 -17.41 -2.97 12.89
C LYS A 79 -18.19 -4.29 12.99
N LEU A 80 -18.37 -5.00 11.87
CA LEU A 80 -19.02 -6.30 11.85
C LEU A 80 -18.16 -7.36 12.58
N LEU A 81 -16.88 -7.44 12.24
CA LEU A 81 -15.93 -8.38 12.84
C LEU A 81 -15.81 -8.19 14.37
N LYS A 82 -15.90 -6.95 14.87
CA LYS A 82 -15.91 -6.70 16.32
C LYS A 82 -17.13 -7.31 17.01
N LYS A 83 -18.32 -7.20 16.40
CA LYS A 83 -19.55 -7.79 16.93
C LYS A 83 -19.47 -9.32 16.94
N GLU A 84 -18.98 -9.92 15.86
CA GLU A 84 -18.78 -11.38 15.79
C GLU A 84 -17.80 -11.86 16.85
N ASN A 85 -16.69 -11.15 17.05
CA ASN A 85 -15.72 -11.46 18.10
C ASN A 85 -16.32 -11.37 19.51
N GLU A 86 -17.18 -10.39 19.79
CA GLU A 86 -17.88 -10.31 21.08
C GLU A 86 -18.80 -11.51 21.31
N VAL A 87 -19.54 -11.93 20.28
CA VAL A 87 -20.39 -13.11 20.34
C VAL A 87 -19.53 -14.36 20.59
N LEU A 88 -18.46 -14.56 19.83
CA LEU A 88 -17.55 -15.69 20.01
C LEU A 88 -16.93 -15.74 21.40
N LYS A 89 -16.54 -14.59 21.98
CA LYS A 89 -16.04 -14.53 23.36
C LYS A 89 -17.08 -14.99 24.38
N LYS A 90 -18.34 -14.56 24.22
CA LYS A 90 -19.44 -15.00 25.09
C LYS A 90 -19.71 -16.49 24.96
N TRP A 91 -19.70 -17.03 23.75
CA TRP A 91 -19.83 -18.46 23.51
C TRP A 91 -18.69 -19.25 24.14
N LYS A 92 -17.44 -18.81 23.97
CA LYS A 92 -16.28 -19.46 24.58
C LYS A 92 -16.38 -19.51 26.10
N ALA A 93 -16.79 -18.40 26.73
CA ALA A 93 -17.00 -18.34 28.16
C ALA A 93 -18.10 -19.30 28.64
N LEU A 94 -19.21 -19.42 27.89
CA LEU A 94 -20.28 -20.36 28.21
C LEU A 94 -19.82 -21.82 28.12
N VAL A 95 -19.06 -22.15 27.08
CA VAL A 95 -18.48 -23.49 26.90
C VAL A 95 -17.50 -23.81 28.03
N GLU A 96 -16.59 -22.89 28.37
CA GLU A 96 -15.64 -23.06 29.48
C GLU A 96 -16.34 -23.28 30.83
N ILE A 97 -17.45 -22.59 31.10
CA ILE A 97 -18.26 -22.82 32.32
C ILE A 97 -18.89 -24.22 32.31
N PHE A 98 -19.37 -24.69 31.17
CA PHE A 98 -19.99 -26.02 31.04
C PHE A 98 -18.98 -27.15 31.17
N ASP A 99 -17.79 -26.99 30.58
CA ASP A 99 -16.72 -28.00 30.62
C ASP A 99 -16.00 -28.05 31.99
N SER A 100 -16.20 -27.05 32.85
CA SER A 100 -15.60 -26.96 34.19
C SER A 100 -16.50 -27.50 35.31
N ASN A 101 -17.73 -27.96 35.00
CA ASN A 101 -18.65 -28.63 35.92
C ASN A 101 -18.66 -30.14 35.68
#